data_AF-A0A966W4P8-F1
#
_entry.id   AF-A0A966W4P8-F1
#
_cell.length_a   1.000
_cell.length_b   1.000
_cell.length_c   1.000
_cell.angle_alpha   90.00
_cell.angle_beta   90.00
_cell.angle_gamma   90.00
#
_symmetry.space_group_name_H-M   'P 1'
#
loop_
_entity.id
_entity.type
_entity.pdbx_description
1 polymer ?
#
loop_
_entity_poly.entity_id
_entity_poly.type
_entity_poly.pdbx_seq_one_letter_code
_entity_poly.pdbx_strand_id
1 'polypeptide(L)' 'MFVDRNNAFDYAMYTDTGNAMIHGIVVGARVKGLLWNDIVDILRVVSDIEGYGEAMDTAVREEVWCAVFGN' A
#
# COMPACT_ATOMS: atom_id res chain seq x y z
N MET A 1 24.54 -6.17 -9.18
CA MET A 1 23.30 -5.39 -8.98
C MET A 1 22.97 -5.49 -7.51
N PHE A 2 23.33 -4.48 -6.72
CA PHE A 2 23.05 -4.48 -5.29
C PHE A 2 21.60 -4.07 -5.12
N VAL A 3 20.74 -5.01 -4.73
CA VAL A 3 19.44 -4.71 -4.17
C VAL A 3 19.73 -4.03 -2.84
N ASP A 4 19.32 -2.77 -2.71
CA ASP A 4 19.32 -2.06 -1.43
C ASP A 4 18.48 -2.90 -0.45
N ARG A 5 19.15 -3.47 0.56
CA ARG A 5 18.53 -4.28 1.61
C ARG A 5 17.93 -3.44 2.74
N ASN A 6 17.86 -2.11 2.60
CA ASN A 6 17.50 -1.19 3.69
C ASN A 6 16.32 -0.25 3.38
N ASN A 7 15.47 -0.55 2.39
CA ASN A 7 14.24 0.22 2.21
C ASN A 7 13.03 -0.70 2.00
N ALA A 8 12.70 -1.49 3.02
CA ALA A 8 11.38 -2.12 3.10
C ALA A 8 10.36 -0.99 3.26
N PHE A 9 9.45 -0.86 2.31
CA PHE A 9 8.34 0.07 2.44
C PHE A 9 7.45 -0.43 3.58
N ASP A 10 7.31 0.36 4.64
CA ASP A 10 6.42 0.04 5.76
C ASP A 10 5.11 0.79 5.56
N TYR A 11 4.05 0.04 5.31
CA TYR A 11 2.68 0.52 5.22
C TYR A 11 1.85 0.05 6.41
N ALA A 12 2.49 -0.29 7.53
CA ALA A 12 1.85 -0.82 8.73
C ALA A 12 1.13 -2.17 8.53
N MET A 13 1.51 -2.93 7.50
CA MET A 13 1.06 -4.33 7.34
C MET A 13 1.91 -5.25 8.25
N TYR A 14 1.31 -6.29 8.80
CA TYR A 14 1.94 -7.28 9.70
C TYR A 14 3.00 -8.12 8.99
N THR A 15 2.93 -8.23 7.66
CA THR A 15 3.84 -9.07 6.88
C THR A 15 4.54 -8.28 5.79
N ASP A 16 5.78 -8.68 5.48
CA ASP A 16 6.54 -8.12 4.36
C ASP A 16 5.80 -8.27 3.02
N THR A 17 5.10 -9.39 2.83
CA THR A 17 4.27 -9.62 1.64
C THR A 17 3.08 -8.68 1.58
N GLY A 18 2.46 -8.38 2.74
CA GLY A 18 1.44 -7.35 2.88
C GLY A 18 1.96 -5.99 2.45
N ASN A 19 3.08 -5.57 3.04
CA ASN A 19 3.74 -4.30 2.72
C ASN A 19 4.13 -4.20 1.24
N ALA A 20 4.64 -5.28 0.64
CA ALA A 20 4.98 -5.32 -0.79
C ALA A 20 3.73 -5.21 -1.69
N MET A 21 2.59 -5.79 -1.29
CA MET A 21 1.33 -5.66 -2.03
C MET A 21 0.85 -4.20 -2.01
N ILE A 22 0.85 -3.56 -0.84
CA ILE A 22 0.48 -2.14 -0.71
C ILE A 22 1.42 -1.24 -1.50
N HIS A 23 2.73 -1.53 -1.49
CA HIS A 23 3.71 -0.82 -2.31
C HIS A 23 3.33 -0.84 -3.79
N GLY A 24 2.92 -1.99 -4.31
CA GLY A 24 2.47 -2.14 -5.70
C GLY A 24 1.26 -1.25 -6.03
N ILE A 25 0.32 -1.12 -5.10
CA ILE A 25 -0.86 -0.24 -5.24
C ILE A 25 -0.42 1.22 -5.28
N VAL A 26 0.47 1.65 -4.38
CA VAL A 26 0.99 3.03 -4.32
C VAL A 26 1.72 3.41 -5.61
N VAL A 27 2.60 2.53 -6.10
CA VAL A 27 3.30 2.76 -7.38
C VAL A 27 2.30 2.85 -8.53
N GLY A 28 1.33 1.93 -8.59
CA GLY A 28 0.28 1.95 -9.60
C GLY A 28 -0.57 3.21 -9.55
N ALA A 29 -0.93 3.68 -8.35
CA ALA A 29 -1.71 4.88 -8.13
C ALA A 29 -0.99 6.13 -8.62
N ARG A 30 0.29 6.29 -8.27
CA ARG A 30 1.13 7.40 -8.72
C ARG A 30 1.30 7.41 -10.24
N VAL A 31 1.60 6.26 -10.84
CA VAL A 31 1.81 6.15 -12.30
C VAL A 31 0.53 6.44 -13.09
N LYS A 32 -0.62 6.02 -12.59
CA LYS A 32 -1.91 6.18 -13.28
C LYS A 32 -2.67 7.45 -12.91
N GLY A 33 -2.21 8.20 -11.90
CA GLY A 33 -2.92 9.37 -11.37
C GLY A 33 -4.27 9.00 -10.77
N LEU A 34 -4.33 7.90 -10.00
CA LEU A 34 -5.57 7.46 -9.35
C LEU A 34 -6.03 8.45 -8.29
N LEU A 35 -7.34 8.58 -8.13
CA LEU A 35 -7.93 9.36 -7.05
C LEU A 35 -7.97 8.51 -5.77
N TRP A 36 -8.11 9.18 -4.61
CA TRP A 36 -8.18 8.49 -3.34
C TRP A 36 -9.30 7.44 -3.27
N ASN A 37 -10.47 7.74 -3.83
CA ASN A 37 -11.58 6.79 -3.85
C ASN A 37 -11.23 5.52 -4.63
N ASP A 38 -10.52 5.64 -5.77
CA ASP A 38 -10.08 4.48 -6.55
C ASP A 38 -9.09 3.62 -5.75
N ILE A 39 -8.19 4.27 -5.00
CA ILE A 39 -7.20 3.60 -4.15
C ILE A 39 -7.90 2.86 -3.01
N VAL A 40 -8.88 3.49 -2.34
CA VAL A 40 -9.66 2.86 -1.28
C VAL A 40 -10.45 1.65 -1.79
N ASP A 41 -11.02 1.72 -3.00
CA ASP A 41 -11.71 0.59 -3.60
C ASP A 41 -10.76 -0.59 -3.86
N ILE A 42 -9.53 -0.32 -4.31
CA ILE A 42 -8.49 -1.35 -4.49
C ILE A 42 -8.08 -1.96 -3.13
N LEU A 43 -7.84 -1.13 -2.11
CA LEU A 43 -7.49 -1.60 -0.76
C LEU A 43 -8.60 -2.48 -0.17
N ARG A 44 -9.86 -2.14 -0.41
CA ARG A 44 -11.01 -2.94 0.02
C ARG A 44 -11.01 -4.31 -0.64
N VAL A 45 -10.80 -4.38 -1.96
CA VAL A 45 -10.69 -5.67 -2.68
C VAL A 45 -9.53 -6.50 -2.14
N VAL A 46 -8.40 -5.87 -1.83
CA VAL A 46 -7.24 -6.55 -1.24
C VAL A 46 -7.56 -7.07 0.17
N SER A 47 -8.31 -6.33 0.98
CA SER A 47 -8.66 -6.76 2.34
C SER A 47 -9.52 -8.03 2.38
N ASP A 48 -10.20 -8.38 1.29
CA ASP A 48 -10.97 -9.61 1.16
C ASP A 48 -10.08 -10.86 0.90
N ILE A 49 -8.78 -10.67 0.61
CA ILE A 49 -7.82 -11.77 0.43
C ILE A 49 -7.36 -12.26 1.80
N GLU A 50 -7.39 -13.58 2.02
CA GLU A 50 -6.89 -14.21 3.24
C GLU A 50 -5.44 -13.77 3.52
N GLY A 51 -5.21 -13.21 4.71
CA GLY A 51 -3.91 -12.67 5.13
C GLY A 51 -3.68 -11.18 4.86
N TYR A 52 -4.65 -10.46 4.25
CA TYR A 52 -4.51 -9.03 3.92
C TYR A 52 -5.59 -8.13 4.54
N GLY A 53 -6.37 -8.62 5.52
CA GLY A 53 -7.50 -7.88 6.11
C GLY A 53 -7.13 -6.50 6.68
N GLU A 54 -5.89 -6.34 7.11
CA GLU A 54 -5.29 -5.08 7.58
C GLU A 54 -5.16 -4.00 6.50
N ALA A 55 -5.33 -4.31 5.20
CA ALA A 55 -5.24 -3.32 4.13
C ALA A 55 -6.23 -2.14 4.27
N MET A 56 -7.29 -2.31 5.07
CA MET A 56 -8.28 -1.28 5.39
C MET A 56 -8.05 -0.61 6.76
N ASP A 57 -7.07 -1.04 7.54
CA ASP A 57 -6.74 -0.46 8.83
C ASP A 57 -6.36 1.02 8.66
N THR A 58 -6.68 1.82 9.66
CA THR A 58 -6.43 3.27 9.63
C THR A 58 -4.95 3.58 9.41
N ALA A 59 -4.04 2.85 10.07
CA ALA A 59 -2.60 3.03 9.89
C ALA A 59 -2.16 2.77 8.44
N VAL A 60 -2.63 1.69 7.82
CA VAL A 60 -2.31 1.38 6.42
C VAL A 60 -2.84 2.46 5.48
N ARG A 61 -4.08 2.91 5.67
CA ARG A 61 -4.66 3.98 4.82
C ARG A 61 -3.95 5.31 4.99
N GLU A 62 -3.51 5.66 6.19
CA GLU A 62 -2.71 6.86 6.44
C GLU A 62 -1.35 6.79 5.75
N GLU A 63 -0.64 5.66 5.86
CA GLU A 63 0.64 5.44 5.16
C GLU A 63 0.47 5.47 3.63
N VAL A 64 -0.59 4.85 3.10
CA VAL A 64 -0.90 4.92 1.65
C VAL A 64 -1.20 6.34 1.22
N TRP A 65 -2.02 7.08 1.98
CA TRP A 65 -2.31 8.48 1.66
C TRP A 65 -1.03 9.33 1.63
N CYS A 66 -0.21 9.22 2.68
CA CYS A 66 1.09 9.89 2.77
C CYS A 66 2.00 9.49 1.60
N ALA A 67 2.06 8.20 1.27
CA ALA A 67 2.87 7.72 0.18
C ALA A 67 2.33 8.13 -1.19
N VAL A 68 1.03 8.38 -1.40
CA VAL A 68 0.53 8.78 -2.73
C VAL A 68 0.52 10.31 -2.88
N PHE A 69 0.13 11.04 -1.84
CA PHE A 69 -0.16 12.49 -1.90
C PHE A 69 0.74 13.35 -1.00
N GLY A 70 1.54 12.76 -0.11
CA GLY A 70 2.57 13.46 0.64
C GLY A 70 3.73 13.84 -0.28
N ASN A 71 4.10 15.13 -0.26
CA ASN A 71 5.10 15.75 -1.13
C ASN A 71 6.45 15.03 -1.19
#